data_AF-A0A9E3VXA3-F1
#
_entry.id   AF-A0A9E3VXA3-F1
#
_cell.length_a   1.000
_cell.length_b   1.000
_cell.length_c   1.000
_cell.angle_alpha   90.00
_cell.angle_beta   90.00
_cell.angle_gamma   90.00
#
_symmetry.space_group_name_H-M   'P 1'
#
loop_
_entity.id
_entity.type
_entity.pdbx_description
1 polymer ?
#
loop_
_entity_poly.entity_id
_entity_poly.type
_entity_poly.pdbx_seq_one_letter_code
_entity_poly.pdbx_strand_id
1 'polypeptide(L)'
;MGLLDDLKKQADALKAQDVDKTESLRANAVAVDHALRRAFLYMNDLGKQLNVVKMPCPFTYKLPTVGDITGLAFKDFFSDFRSKHFIDKDYYGEVHLAARCASEQVLTIKKGPDDMEKFRDILWQYNIEHKSEQYRDQRKVITHEIFQVKCDFRVQAKFEGDHETGRLKIMAKNIGDFTIDVFQMMAIEFNDKAVEEFAKYFIGRPNDWAEIVKRSVLNQKAAAPAAPKPKAEPQYVVQKGPPRPEPAAEEKRGLLGSLRSFIKKD
;
A
#
# COMPACT_ATOMS: atom_id res chain seq x y z
N MET A 1 -32.03 42.50 20.77
CA MET A 1 -31.30 41.29 21.20
C MET A 1 -29.93 41.73 21.70
N GLY A 2 -29.45 41.20 22.82
CA GLY A 2 -28.26 41.72 23.52
C GLY A 2 -27.05 40.81 23.38
N LEU A 3 -25.85 41.41 23.37
CA LEU A 3 -24.54 40.76 23.23
C LEU A 3 -24.33 39.53 24.14
N LEU A 4 -24.90 39.55 25.35
CA LEU A 4 -24.82 38.42 26.30
C LEU A 4 -25.61 37.19 25.85
N ASP A 5 -26.74 37.38 25.15
CA ASP A 5 -27.55 36.27 24.62
C ASP A 5 -26.84 35.61 23.42
N ASP A 6 -26.20 36.43 22.57
CA ASP A 6 -25.39 35.94 21.45
C ASP A 6 -24.13 35.21 21.94
N LEU A 7 -23.45 35.75 22.97
CA LEU A 7 -22.31 35.09 23.61
C LEU A 7 -22.68 33.77 24.28
N LYS A 8 -23.87 33.68 24.91
CA LYS A 8 -24.36 32.42 25.49
C LYS A 8 -24.62 31.38 24.42
N LYS A 9 -25.30 31.74 23.32
CA LYS A 9 -25.52 30.84 22.18
C LYS A 9 -24.21 30.37 21.54
N GLN A 10 -23.23 31.26 21.39
CA GLN A 10 -21.90 30.88 20.89
C GLN A 10 -21.17 29.95 21.87
N ALA A 11 -21.22 30.22 23.18
CA ALA A 11 -20.60 29.39 24.18
C ALA A 11 -21.23 27.99 24.27
N ASP A 12 -22.56 27.89 24.18
CA ASP A 12 -23.26 26.60 24.20
C ASP A 12 -23.01 25.80 22.91
N ALA A 13 -22.93 26.47 21.75
CA ALA A 13 -22.54 25.83 20.50
C ALA A 13 -21.09 25.30 20.53
N LEU A 14 -20.16 26.05 21.12
CA LEU A 14 -18.77 25.62 21.31
C LEU A 14 -18.67 24.43 22.27
N LYS A 15 -19.37 24.48 23.40
CA LYS A 15 -19.41 23.37 24.36
C LYS A 15 -20.00 22.09 23.76
N ALA A 16 -21.10 22.21 23.00
CA ALA A 16 -21.69 21.07 22.31
C ALA A 16 -20.71 20.46 21.30
N GLN A 17 -20.02 21.29 20.52
CA GLN A 17 -19.01 20.84 19.56
C GLN A 17 -17.83 20.14 20.25
N ASP A 18 -17.39 20.61 21.42
CA ASP A 18 -16.31 20.00 22.18
C ASP A 18 -16.70 18.65 22.79
N VAL A 19 -17.96 18.49 23.22
CA VAL A 19 -18.49 17.19 23.69
C VAL A 19 -18.51 16.19 22.54
N ASP A 20 -19.06 16.55 21.37
CA ASP A 20 -19.12 15.68 20.19
C ASP A 20 -17.71 15.26 19.71
N LYS A 21 -16.76 16.19 19.71
CA LYS A 21 -15.34 15.89 19.39
C LYS A 21 -14.74 14.92 20.39
N THR A 22 -15.00 15.11 21.68
CA THR A 22 -14.45 14.23 22.72
C THR A 22 -15.04 12.82 22.63
N GLU A 23 -16.34 12.71 22.38
CA GLU A 23 -17.01 11.41 22.19
C GLU A 23 -16.52 10.67 20.95
N SER A 24 -16.37 11.37 19.82
CA SER A 24 -15.83 10.78 18.59
C SER A 24 -14.38 10.31 18.76
N LEU A 25 -13.52 11.07 19.46
CA LEU A 25 -12.16 10.65 19.78
C LEU A 25 -12.14 9.40 20.67
N ARG A 26 -13.00 9.32 21.69
CA ARG A 26 -13.13 8.11 22.53
C ARG A 26 -13.60 6.91 21.70
N ALA A 27 -14.58 7.09 20.81
CA ALA A 27 -15.05 6.03 19.94
C ALA A 27 -13.93 5.50 19.02
N ASN A 28 -13.12 6.40 18.45
CA ASN A 28 -11.97 6.04 17.64
C ASN A 28 -10.91 5.27 18.45
N ALA A 29 -10.57 5.74 19.65
CA ALA A 29 -9.63 5.08 20.54
C ALA A 29 -10.07 3.65 20.89
N VAL A 30 -11.35 3.46 21.24
CA VAL A 30 -11.92 2.13 21.54
C VAL A 30 -11.90 1.22 20.32
N ALA A 31 -12.22 1.73 19.12
CA ALA A 31 -12.17 0.94 17.90
C ALA A 31 -10.74 0.46 17.57
N VAL A 32 -9.74 1.34 17.73
CA VAL A 32 -8.33 1.03 17.56
C VAL A 32 -7.85 -0.01 18.57
N ASP A 33 -8.21 0.17 19.84
CA ASP A 33 -7.87 -0.76 20.91
C ASP A 33 -8.41 -2.17 20.64
N HIS A 34 -9.69 -2.26 20.27
CA HIS A 34 -10.32 -3.54 19.93
C HIS A 34 -9.65 -4.21 18.72
N ALA A 35 -9.33 -3.44 17.68
CA ALA A 35 -8.65 -3.94 16.49
C ALA A 35 -7.26 -4.50 16.81
N LEU A 36 -6.44 -3.73 17.55
CA LEU A 36 -5.08 -4.11 17.91
C LEU A 36 -5.06 -5.28 18.90
N ARG A 37 -5.93 -5.26 19.91
CA ARG A 37 -6.07 -6.36 20.86
C ARG A 37 -6.46 -7.66 20.14
N ARG A 38 -7.38 -7.59 19.17
CA ARG A 38 -7.76 -8.74 18.35
C ARG A 38 -6.58 -9.26 17.52
N ALA A 39 -5.85 -8.38 16.83
CA ALA A 39 -4.63 -8.73 16.12
C ALA A 39 -3.63 -9.45 17.04
N PHE A 40 -3.35 -8.88 18.21
CA PHE A 40 -2.41 -9.46 19.16
C PHE A 40 -2.86 -10.85 19.63
N LEU A 41 -4.08 -10.99 20.13
CA LEU A 41 -4.57 -12.26 20.68
C LEU A 41 -4.57 -13.38 19.62
N TYR A 42 -5.10 -13.07 18.43
CA TYR A 42 -5.19 -14.04 17.34
C TYR A 42 -3.79 -14.44 16.84
N MET A 43 -2.92 -13.47 16.57
CA MET A 43 -1.60 -13.74 16.00
C MET A 43 -0.66 -14.38 17.03
N ASN A 44 -0.81 -14.07 18.32
CA ASN A 44 -0.08 -14.76 19.38
C ASN A 44 -0.47 -16.24 19.48
N ASP A 45 -1.76 -16.55 19.43
CA ASP A 45 -2.23 -17.94 19.46
C ASP A 45 -1.79 -18.72 18.22
N LEU A 46 -1.95 -18.11 17.03
CA LEU A 46 -1.42 -18.65 15.78
C LEU A 46 0.09 -18.92 15.88
N GLY A 47 0.86 -17.96 16.41
CA GLY A 47 2.31 -18.08 16.59
C GLY A 47 2.71 -19.27 17.45
N LYS A 48 2.00 -19.50 18.57
CA LYS A 48 2.22 -20.66 19.44
C LYS A 48 1.99 -21.97 18.69
N GLN A 49 0.91 -22.06 17.92
CA GLN A 49 0.61 -23.26 17.12
C GLN A 49 1.63 -23.47 16.00
N LEU A 50 2.05 -22.40 15.29
CA LEU A 50 3.05 -22.48 14.24
C LEU A 50 4.41 -22.93 14.75
N ASN A 51 4.82 -22.46 15.94
CA ASN A 51 6.07 -22.88 16.57
C ASN A 51 6.08 -24.38 16.92
N VAL A 52 4.91 -24.96 17.24
CA VAL A 52 4.77 -26.40 17.51
C VAL A 52 4.77 -27.21 16.22
N VAL A 53 3.97 -26.80 15.23
CA VAL A 53 3.79 -27.54 13.97
C VAL A 53 5.00 -27.42 13.04
N LYS A 54 5.84 -26.38 13.21
CA LYS A 54 6.96 -26.05 12.31
C LYS A 54 6.51 -26.04 10.85
N MET A 55 5.51 -25.21 10.57
CA MET A 55 4.88 -25.17 9.26
C MET A 55 5.89 -24.81 8.16
N PRO A 56 5.92 -25.57 7.05
CA PRO A 56 6.65 -25.17 5.85
C PRO A 56 6.11 -23.84 5.31
N CYS A 57 7.01 -22.94 4.99
CA CYS A 57 6.69 -21.67 4.35
C CYS A 57 6.50 -21.91 2.84
N PRO A 58 5.32 -21.57 2.27
CA PRO A 58 5.03 -21.82 0.86
C PRO A 58 5.64 -20.76 -0.09
N PHE A 59 6.26 -19.71 0.46
CA PHE A 59 6.82 -18.63 -0.33
C PHE A 59 8.15 -19.02 -0.98
N THR A 60 8.33 -18.55 -2.20
CA THR A 60 9.61 -18.62 -2.93
C THR A 60 10.19 -17.23 -3.00
N TYR A 61 11.30 -17.00 -2.30
CA TYR A 61 11.94 -15.69 -2.27
C TYR A 61 12.94 -15.59 -3.40
N LYS A 62 12.82 -14.55 -4.21
CA LYS A 62 13.73 -14.33 -5.34
C LYS A 62 14.82 -13.38 -4.89
N LEU A 63 16.03 -13.90 -4.74
CA LEU A 63 17.17 -13.05 -4.41
C LEU A 63 17.85 -12.62 -5.73
N PRO A 64 17.88 -11.30 -6.05
CA PRO A 64 18.45 -10.83 -7.30
C PRO A 64 19.86 -11.37 -7.50
N THR A 65 20.13 -11.92 -8.68
CA THR A 65 21.44 -12.44 -9.10
C THR A 65 21.95 -13.69 -8.36
N VAL A 66 21.11 -14.33 -7.54
CA VAL A 66 21.45 -15.50 -6.71
C VAL A 66 20.57 -16.70 -7.01
N GLY A 67 19.28 -16.46 -7.24
CA GLY A 67 18.29 -17.49 -7.53
C GLY A 67 17.17 -17.55 -6.49
N ASP A 68 16.39 -18.61 -6.57
CA ASP A 68 15.17 -18.79 -5.79
C ASP A 68 15.48 -19.54 -4.48
N ILE A 69 15.10 -18.94 -3.35
CA ILE A 69 15.17 -19.56 -2.02
C ILE A 69 13.86 -20.29 -1.78
N THR A 70 13.94 -21.61 -1.55
CA THR A 70 12.78 -22.48 -1.33
C THR A 70 13.00 -23.38 -0.11
N GLY A 71 11.99 -24.15 0.27
CA GLY A 71 12.07 -25.08 1.40
C GLY A 71 12.22 -24.39 2.76
N LEU A 72 11.74 -23.15 2.87
CA LEU A 72 11.75 -22.39 4.11
C LEU A 72 10.73 -22.99 5.09
N ALA A 73 10.98 -22.85 6.38
CA ALA A 73 10.03 -23.14 7.44
C ALA A 73 9.93 -21.95 8.39
N PHE A 74 8.72 -21.69 8.88
CA PHE A 74 8.52 -20.69 9.92
C PHE A 74 9.04 -21.19 11.27
N LYS A 75 9.84 -20.36 11.95
CA LYS A 75 10.42 -20.61 13.27
C LYS A 75 10.36 -19.35 14.11
N ASP A 76 10.49 -19.51 15.43
CA ASP A 76 10.62 -18.41 16.39
C ASP A 76 9.58 -17.30 16.22
N PHE A 77 8.32 -17.68 16.01
CA PHE A 77 7.23 -16.70 15.95
C PHE A 77 7.07 -16.04 17.32
N PHE A 78 7.04 -14.72 17.33
CA PHE A 78 6.72 -13.92 18.49
C PHE A 78 5.78 -12.77 18.15
N SER A 79 4.98 -12.39 19.13
CA SER A 79 4.11 -11.22 19.08
C SER A 79 4.30 -10.41 20.36
N ASP A 80 4.42 -9.10 20.20
CA ASP A 80 4.53 -8.13 21.28
C ASP A 80 3.55 -6.98 21.05
N PHE A 81 3.23 -6.24 22.10
CA PHE A 81 2.40 -5.04 21.99
C PHE A 81 2.98 -3.90 22.82
N ARG A 82 2.69 -2.67 22.39
CA ARG A 82 3.00 -1.47 23.17
C ARG A 82 1.75 -0.69 23.43
N SER A 83 1.55 -0.33 24.69
CA SER A 83 0.47 0.54 25.09
C SER A 83 0.81 2.00 24.80
N LYS A 84 -0.22 2.80 24.54
CA LYS A 84 -0.14 4.25 24.41
C LYS A 84 -1.18 4.87 25.33
N HIS A 85 -0.75 5.85 26.14
CA HIS A 85 -1.66 6.64 26.94
C HIS A 85 -2.40 7.63 26.04
N PHE A 86 -3.73 7.63 26.08
CA PHE A 86 -4.54 8.54 25.28
C PHE A 86 -5.81 8.94 26.04
N ILE A 87 -6.13 10.24 26.08
CA ILE A 87 -7.22 10.86 26.84
C ILE A 87 -7.14 10.57 28.35
N ASP A 88 -7.61 9.41 28.79
CA ASP A 88 -7.86 9.04 30.17
C ASP A 88 -7.38 7.62 30.51
N LYS A 89 -6.89 6.86 29.53
CA LYS A 89 -6.52 5.45 29.72
C LYS A 89 -5.37 5.02 28.80
N ASP A 90 -4.72 3.94 29.19
CA ASP A 90 -3.80 3.21 28.31
C ASP A 90 -4.58 2.28 27.37
N TYR A 91 -4.36 2.49 26.07
CA TYR A 91 -4.90 1.69 24.97
C TYR A 91 -3.76 0.95 24.26
N TYR A 92 -4.09 -0.09 23.49
CA TYR A 92 -3.11 -0.70 22.59
C TYR A 92 -2.67 0.33 21.54
N GLY A 93 -1.39 0.67 21.49
CA GLY A 93 -0.81 1.61 20.54
C GLY A 93 -0.26 0.92 19.30
N GLU A 94 0.55 -0.10 19.52
CA GLU A 94 1.22 -0.86 18.48
C GLU A 94 1.21 -2.36 18.78
N VAL A 95 1.16 -3.18 17.73
CA VAL A 95 1.38 -4.63 17.82
C VAL A 95 2.50 -5.00 16.86
N HIS A 96 3.50 -5.69 17.36
CA HIS A 96 4.67 -6.15 16.60
C HIS A 96 4.63 -7.65 16.50
N LEU A 97 4.69 -8.17 15.29
CA LEU A 97 4.81 -9.58 14.98
C LEU A 97 6.14 -9.81 14.29
N ALA A 98 6.79 -10.90 14.61
CA ALA A 98 7.95 -11.33 13.87
C ALA A 98 8.12 -12.83 13.96
N ALA A 99 8.62 -13.40 12.86
CA ALA A 99 8.99 -14.79 12.76
C ALA A 99 10.28 -14.90 11.95
N ARG A 100 10.91 -16.07 12.00
CA ARG A 100 12.03 -16.42 11.14
C ARG A 100 11.57 -17.38 10.05
N CYS A 101 12.01 -17.12 8.83
CA CYS A 101 11.94 -18.06 7.73
C CYS A 101 13.35 -18.63 7.53
N ALA A 102 13.53 -19.91 7.82
CA ALA A 102 14.82 -20.56 7.69
C ALA A 102 14.73 -21.84 6.87
N SER A 103 15.72 -22.08 6.02
CA SER A 103 15.94 -23.30 5.23
C SER A 103 17.36 -23.83 5.51
N GLU A 104 17.56 -25.13 5.38
CA GLU A 104 18.89 -25.74 5.47
C GLU A 104 19.73 -25.50 4.20
N GLN A 105 19.11 -24.90 3.17
CA GLN A 105 19.76 -24.54 1.94
C GLN A 105 20.82 -23.44 2.16
N VAL A 106 22.04 -23.70 1.68
CA VAL A 106 23.12 -22.72 1.59
C VAL A 106 23.38 -22.41 0.13
N LEU A 107 23.24 -21.15 -0.25
CA LEU A 107 23.47 -20.71 -1.62
C LEU A 107 24.91 -20.23 -1.76
N THR A 108 25.66 -20.82 -2.69
CA THR A 108 27.05 -20.42 -2.98
C THR A 108 27.09 -19.61 -4.27
N ILE A 109 27.46 -18.34 -4.17
CA ILE A 109 27.46 -17.40 -5.29
C ILE A 109 28.84 -16.80 -5.48
N LYS A 110 29.34 -16.86 -6.71
CA LYS A 110 30.58 -16.20 -7.10
C LYS A 110 30.24 -14.85 -7.75
N LYS A 111 30.82 -13.76 -7.22
CA LYS A 111 30.71 -12.41 -7.79
C LYS A 111 32.06 -11.87 -8.19
N GLY A 112 32.10 -11.19 -9.32
CA GLY A 112 33.28 -10.44 -9.76
C GLY A 112 33.48 -9.16 -8.93
N PRO A 113 34.61 -8.48 -9.14
CA PRO A 113 35.00 -7.30 -8.35
C PRO A 113 34.02 -6.12 -8.51
N ASP A 114 33.33 -6.00 -9.64
CA ASP A 114 32.39 -4.88 -9.90
C ASP A 114 31.04 -5.03 -9.17
N ASP A 115 30.68 -6.26 -8.79
CA ASP A 115 29.38 -6.59 -8.20
C ASP A 115 29.45 -7.08 -6.75
N MET A 116 30.65 -7.43 -6.24
CA MET A 116 30.81 -7.99 -4.89
C MET A 116 30.36 -7.04 -3.78
N GLU A 117 30.69 -5.75 -3.88
CA GLU A 117 30.29 -4.76 -2.86
C GLU A 117 28.78 -4.52 -2.88
N LYS A 118 28.19 -4.31 -4.06
CA LYS A 118 26.74 -4.16 -4.23
C LYS A 118 25.99 -5.37 -3.69
N PHE A 119 26.50 -6.58 -3.97
CA PHE A 119 25.89 -7.80 -3.49
C PHE A 119 25.98 -7.93 -1.97
N ARG A 120 27.11 -7.53 -1.37
CA ARG A 120 27.27 -7.47 0.09
C ARG A 120 26.25 -6.50 0.71
N ASP A 121 26.10 -5.32 0.14
CA ASP A 121 25.14 -4.31 0.62
C ASP A 121 23.70 -4.84 0.57
N ILE A 122 23.33 -5.55 -0.50
CA ILE A 122 22.02 -6.20 -0.62
C ILE A 122 21.79 -7.22 0.50
N LEU A 123 22.77 -8.10 0.76
CA LEU A 123 22.66 -9.10 1.83
C LEU A 123 22.54 -8.43 3.21
N TRP A 124 23.24 -7.33 3.43
CA TRP A 124 23.13 -6.53 4.66
C TRP A 124 21.76 -5.86 4.79
N GLN A 125 21.24 -5.26 3.73
CA GLN A 125 19.94 -4.60 3.70
C GLN A 125 18.79 -5.55 4.05
N TYR A 126 18.86 -6.79 3.55
CA TYR A 126 17.89 -7.84 3.86
C TYR A 126 18.19 -8.61 5.15
N ASN A 127 19.27 -8.26 5.84
CA ASN A 127 19.66 -8.84 7.12
C ASN A 127 19.93 -10.36 7.02
N ILE A 128 20.44 -10.82 5.87
CA ILE A 128 20.71 -12.23 5.56
C ILE A 128 22.12 -12.60 6.02
N GLU A 129 22.23 -13.67 6.79
CA GLU A 129 23.53 -14.18 7.25
C GLU A 129 24.32 -14.76 6.07
N HIS A 130 25.56 -14.28 5.88
CA HIS A 130 26.44 -14.75 4.83
C HIS A 130 27.88 -14.86 5.31
N LYS A 131 28.62 -15.79 4.72
CA LYS A 131 30.09 -15.84 4.77
C LYS A 131 30.63 -15.42 3.42
N SER A 132 31.75 -14.72 3.40
CA SER A 132 32.39 -14.30 2.15
C SER A 132 33.88 -14.58 2.16
N GLU A 133 34.40 -15.10 1.05
CA GLU A 133 35.81 -15.40 0.84
C GLU A 133 36.31 -14.70 -0.41
N GLN A 134 37.28 -13.79 -0.23
CA GLN A 134 37.87 -13.03 -1.33
C GLN A 134 39.07 -13.76 -1.91
N TYR A 135 39.04 -13.99 -3.22
CA TYR A 135 40.14 -14.58 -3.95
C TYR A 135 40.93 -13.51 -4.67
N ARG A 136 42.23 -13.45 -4.35
CA ARG A 136 43.19 -12.53 -4.95
C ARG A 136 44.14 -13.29 -5.87
N ASP A 137 44.44 -12.70 -7.01
CA ASP A 137 45.43 -13.23 -7.94
C ASP A 137 46.87 -13.01 -7.40
N GLN A 138 47.87 -13.58 -8.07
CA GLN A 138 49.30 -13.43 -7.77
C GLN A 138 49.77 -11.97 -7.68
N ARG A 139 49.05 -11.06 -8.35
CA ARG A 139 49.27 -9.60 -8.29
C ARG A 139 48.55 -8.90 -7.13
N LYS A 140 47.97 -9.66 -6.19
CA LYS A 140 47.15 -9.19 -5.06
C LYS A 140 45.84 -8.45 -5.45
N VAL A 141 45.43 -8.55 -6.72
CA VAL A 141 44.16 -7.99 -7.20
C VAL A 141 43.02 -8.96 -6.92
N ILE A 142 41.89 -8.47 -6.39
CA ILE A 142 40.70 -9.29 -6.14
C ILE A 142 40.10 -9.70 -7.50
N THR A 143 39.98 -11.00 -7.74
CA THR A 143 39.40 -11.54 -8.98
C THR A 143 37.93 -11.90 -8.83
N HIS A 144 37.56 -12.40 -7.65
CA HIS A 144 36.18 -12.72 -7.31
C HIS A 144 36.04 -12.95 -5.80
N GLU A 145 34.82 -12.79 -5.31
CA GLU A 145 34.43 -13.16 -3.95
C GLU A 145 33.36 -14.25 -4.03
N ILE A 146 33.53 -15.30 -3.21
CA ILE A 146 32.55 -16.38 -3.06
C ILE A 146 31.74 -16.10 -1.80
N PHE A 147 30.42 -15.98 -1.96
CA PHE A 147 29.47 -15.77 -0.89
C PHE A 147 28.72 -17.07 -0.60
N GLN A 148 28.76 -17.54 0.65
CA GLN A 148 27.90 -18.58 1.15
C GLN A 148 26.77 -17.93 1.94
N VAL A 149 25.59 -17.87 1.34
CA VAL A 149 24.40 -17.23 1.90
C VAL A 149 23.56 -18.30 2.59
N LYS A 150 23.36 -18.15 3.90
CA LYS A 150 22.42 -18.99 4.63
C LYS A 150 21.02 -18.43 4.44
N CYS A 151 20.07 -19.30 4.11
CA CYS A 151 18.68 -18.92 3.92
C CYS A 151 17.97 -18.81 5.28
N ASP A 152 18.35 -17.83 6.10
CA ASP A 152 17.71 -17.47 7.38
C ASP A 152 17.50 -15.95 7.42
N PHE A 153 16.23 -15.54 7.47
CA PHE A 153 15.86 -14.13 7.57
C PHE A 153 14.58 -13.94 8.36
N ARG A 154 14.37 -12.71 8.84
CA ARG A 154 13.19 -12.35 9.62
C ARG A 154 12.07 -11.81 8.72
N VAL A 155 10.85 -12.27 8.99
CA VAL A 155 9.60 -11.72 8.48
C VAL A 155 8.89 -11.01 9.61
N GLN A 156 8.35 -9.82 9.35
CA GLN A 156 7.81 -8.97 10.41
C GLN A 156 6.51 -8.31 9.96
N ALA A 157 5.61 -8.07 10.91
CA ALA A 157 4.45 -7.22 10.68
C ALA A 157 4.27 -6.25 11.86
N LYS A 158 4.05 -4.97 11.58
CA LYS A 158 3.74 -3.95 12.59
C LYS A 158 2.35 -3.39 12.34
N PHE A 159 1.51 -3.41 13.35
CA PHE A 159 0.23 -2.70 13.39
C PHE A 159 0.39 -1.46 14.24
N GLU A 160 -0.05 -0.32 13.71
CA GLU A 160 0.05 0.97 14.36
C GLU A 160 -1.31 1.66 14.30
N GLY A 161 -1.86 1.96 15.47
CA GLY A 161 -3.19 2.54 15.63
C GLY A 161 -3.14 4.05 15.87
N ASP A 162 -3.83 4.80 15.03
CA ASP A 162 -4.08 6.22 15.24
C ASP A 162 -5.41 6.41 15.98
N HIS A 163 -5.30 6.76 17.27
CA HIS A 163 -6.43 6.91 18.18
C HIS A 163 -7.23 8.19 17.95
N GLU A 164 -6.64 9.18 17.27
CA GLU A 164 -7.34 10.42 16.92
C GLU A 164 -8.25 10.20 15.71
N THR A 165 -7.74 9.52 14.68
CA THR A 165 -8.46 9.36 13.40
C THR A 165 -9.16 8.00 13.25
N GLY A 166 -8.91 7.05 14.16
CA GLY A 166 -9.46 5.69 14.09
C GLY A 166 -8.83 4.85 12.96
N ARG A 167 -7.65 5.24 12.46
CA ARG A 167 -6.96 4.56 11.36
C ARG A 167 -6.01 3.50 11.88
N LEU A 168 -5.86 2.44 11.10
CA LEU A 168 -4.92 1.37 11.34
C LEU A 168 -3.93 1.31 10.17
N LYS A 169 -2.64 1.42 10.48
CA LYS A 169 -1.55 1.23 9.53
C LYS A 169 -0.90 -0.12 9.80
N ILE A 170 -0.74 -0.93 8.76
CA ILE A 170 -0.17 -2.27 8.85
C ILE A 170 1.03 -2.32 7.92
N MET A 171 2.21 -2.60 8.46
CA MET A 171 3.45 -2.71 7.71
C MET A 171 3.94 -4.15 7.76
N ALA A 172 3.93 -4.82 6.62
CA ALA A 172 4.43 -6.18 6.44
C ALA A 172 5.80 -6.11 5.78
N LYS A 173 6.83 -6.70 6.39
CA LYS A 173 8.20 -6.73 5.87
C LYS A 173 8.62 -8.16 5.60
N ASN A 174 9.18 -8.38 4.42
CA ASN A 174 9.67 -9.66 3.93
C ASN A 174 8.59 -10.75 3.86
N ILE A 175 7.32 -10.41 3.68
CA ILE A 175 6.22 -11.39 3.56
C ILE A 175 5.99 -11.67 2.08
N GLY A 176 6.16 -12.91 1.66
CA GLY A 176 6.00 -13.31 0.25
C GLY A 176 7.21 -12.99 -0.64
N ASP A 177 7.81 -11.81 -0.47
CA ASP A 177 9.05 -11.40 -1.16
C ASP A 177 9.87 -10.45 -0.26
N PHE A 178 11.08 -10.07 -0.67
CA PHE A 178 11.95 -9.12 0.04
C PHE A 178 11.51 -7.65 -0.13
N THR A 179 10.27 -7.36 0.29
CA THR A 179 9.63 -6.04 0.16
C THR A 179 9.07 -5.56 1.50
N ILE A 180 8.61 -4.31 1.51
CA ILE A 180 7.82 -3.75 2.61
C ILE A 180 6.47 -3.34 2.03
N ASP A 181 5.43 -4.06 2.41
CA ASP A 181 4.05 -3.76 2.06
C ASP A 181 3.42 -2.91 3.15
N VAL A 182 2.80 -1.78 2.77
CA VAL A 182 2.13 -0.88 3.70
C VAL A 182 0.65 -0.81 3.35
N PHE A 183 -0.19 -1.23 4.30
CA PHE A 183 -1.63 -1.21 4.20
C PHE A 183 -2.22 -0.18 5.17
N GLN A 184 -3.33 0.44 4.77
CA GLN A 184 -4.09 1.36 5.60
C GLN A 184 -5.57 1.01 5.52
N MET A 185 -6.25 0.99 6.66
CA MET A 185 -7.70 0.80 6.75
C MET A 185 -8.27 1.46 8.02
N MET A 186 -9.60 1.53 8.15
CA MET A 186 -10.20 1.98 9.40
C MET A 186 -10.14 0.86 10.44
N ALA A 187 -9.88 1.19 11.70
CA ALA A 187 -9.83 0.21 12.78
C ALA A 187 -11.15 -0.56 12.94
N ILE A 188 -12.29 0.09 12.69
CA ILE A 188 -13.62 -0.53 12.73
C ILE A 188 -13.81 -1.62 11.65
N GLU A 189 -13.07 -1.54 10.54
CA GLU A 189 -13.11 -2.53 9.45
C GLU A 189 -12.24 -3.76 9.77
N PHE A 190 -11.35 -3.67 10.78
CA PHE A 190 -10.45 -4.74 11.18
C PHE A 190 -11.12 -5.72 12.17
N ASN A 191 -12.11 -6.44 11.64
CA ASN A 191 -12.89 -7.46 12.34
C ASN A 191 -12.19 -8.84 12.34
N ASP A 192 -12.81 -9.86 12.95
CA ASP A 192 -12.25 -11.22 13.05
C ASP A 192 -11.89 -11.82 11.68
N LYS A 193 -12.73 -11.57 10.65
CA LYS A 193 -12.43 -11.99 9.28
C LYS A 193 -11.18 -11.30 8.74
N ALA A 194 -11.03 -10.00 8.94
CA ALA A 194 -9.86 -9.26 8.48
C ALA A 194 -8.57 -9.78 9.16
N VAL A 195 -8.63 -10.12 10.44
CA VAL A 195 -7.48 -10.69 11.18
C VAL A 195 -7.13 -12.08 10.66
N GLU A 196 -8.12 -12.93 10.42
CA GLU A 196 -7.91 -14.26 9.83
C GLU A 196 -7.30 -14.17 8.43
N GLU A 197 -7.80 -13.28 7.58
CA GLU A 197 -7.26 -13.10 6.23
C GLU A 197 -5.85 -12.52 6.23
N PHE A 198 -5.55 -11.60 7.16
CA PHE A 198 -4.18 -11.13 7.37
C PHE A 198 -3.27 -12.28 7.82
N ALA A 199 -3.73 -13.12 8.74
CA ALA A 199 -2.97 -14.28 9.20
C ALA A 199 -2.65 -15.23 8.05
N LYS A 200 -3.63 -15.53 7.19
CA LYS A 200 -3.44 -16.34 5.98
C LYS A 200 -2.41 -15.70 5.04
N TYR A 201 -2.51 -14.39 4.81
CA TYR A 201 -1.52 -13.63 4.05
C TYR A 201 -0.11 -13.76 4.65
N PHE A 202 0.02 -13.61 5.97
CA PHE A 202 1.31 -13.68 6.68
C PHE A 202 2.02 -15.03 6.50
N ILE A 203 1.27 -16.13 6.51
CA ILE A 203 1.82 -17.50 6.37
C ILE A 203 1.77 -18.04 4.94
N GLY A 204 1.31 -17.25 3.96
CA GLY A 204 1.24 -17.63 2.56
C GLY A 204 0.14 -18.63 2.20
N ARG A 205 -0.94 -18.67 2.97
CA ARG A 205 -2.16 -19.39 2.59
C ARG A 205 -2.99 -18.54 1.63
N PRO A 206 -3.84 -19.18 0.79
CA PRO A 206 -4.83 -18.46 -0.01
C PRO A 206 -5.66 -17.53 0.89
N ASN A 207 -5.78 -16.27 0.49
CA ASN A 207 -6.39 -15.22 1.30
C ASN A 207 -7.03 -14.13 0.42
N ASP A 208 -7.94 -13.37 1.02
CA ASP A 208 -8.61 -12.21 0.43
C ASP A 208 -8.10 -10.88 1.01
N TRP A 209 -6.92 -10.87 1.66
CA TRP A 209 -6.41 -9.72 2.41
C TRP A 209 -6.32 -8.45 1.56
N ALA A 210 -5.74 -8.56 0.36
CA ALA A 210 -5.58 -7.43 -0.55
C ALA A 210 -6.94 -6.82 -0.95
N GLU A 211 -7.97 -7.65 -1.17
CA GLU A 211 -9.32 -7.20 -1.50
C GLU A 211 -10.02 -6.56 -0.29
N ILE A 212 -9.82 -7.08 0.92
CA ILE A 212 -10.33 -6.46 2.15
C ILE A 212 -9.74 -5.06 2.33
N VAL A 213 -8.42 -4.91 2.22
CA VAL A 213 -7.76 -3.61 2.34
C VAL A 213 -8.25 -2.65 1.26
N LYS A 214 -8.34 -3.10 0.01
CA LYS A 214 -8.82 -2.28 -1.12
C LYS A 214 -10.24 -1.77 -0.92
N ARG A 215 -11.11 -2.55 -0.27
CA ARG A 215 -12.49 -2.16 0.05
C ARG A 215 -12.59 -1.17 1.20
N SER A 216 -11.53 -0.93 1.96
CA SER A 216 -11.54 0.09 3.01
C SER A 216 -11.93 1.46 2.45
N VAL A 217 -12.73 2.21 3.20
CA VAL A 217 -13.12 3.59 2.85
C VAL A 217 -11.91 4.51 2.61
N LEU A 218 -10.76 4.21 3.23
CA LEU A 218 -9.52 4.96 3.02
C LEU A 218 -8.95 4.78 1.61
N ASN A 219 -9.12 3.59 1.04
CA ASN A 219 -8.55 3.21 -0.25
C ASN A 219 -9.54 3.40 -1.41
N GLN A 220 -10.85 3.33 -1.13
CA GLN A 220 -11.88 3.63 -2.13
C GLN A 220 -11.86 5.10 -2.59
N LYS A 221 -11.62 6.05 -1.68
CA LYS A 221 -11.52 7.49 -2.04
C LYS A 221 -10.32 7.82 -2.92
N ALA A 222 -9.24 7.05 -2.85
CA ALA A 222 -8.09 7.19 -3.73
C ALA A 222 -8.36 6.68 -5.17
N ALA A 223 -9.41 5.88 -5.35
CA ALA A 223 -9.80 5.28 -6.63
C ALA A 223 -10.97 6.01 -7.33
N ALA A 224 -11.32 7.23 -6.91
CA ALA A 224 -12.29 8.03 -7.64
C ALA A 224 -11.72 8.36 -9.05
N PRO A 225 -12.49 8.18 -10.14
CA PRO A 225 -12.03 8.54 -11.47
C PRO A 225 -11.71 10.03 -11.51
N ALA A 226 -10.55 10.38 -12.07
CA ALA A 226 -10.14 11.76 -12.29
C ALA A 226 -11.31 12.53 -12.90
N ALA A 227 -11.68 13.65 -12.28
CA ALA A 227 -12.70 14.55 -12.81
C ALA A 227 -12.41 14.82 -14.30
N PRO A 228 -13.42 14.78 -15.19
CA PRO A 228 -13.18 15.02 -16.61
C PRO A 228 -12.51 16.39 -16.75
N LYS A 229 -11.32 16.41 -17.35
CA LYS A 229 -10.62 17.65 -17.69
C LYS A 229 -11.61 18.55 -18.43
N PRO A 230 -11.78 19.83 -18.04
CA PRO A 230 -12.62 20.74 -18.79
C PRO A 230 -12.11 20.76 -20.24
N LYS A 231 -12.99 20.39 -21.18
CA LYS A 231 -12.69 20.48 -22.61
C LYS A 231 -12.32 21.94 -22.90
N ALA A 232 -11.08 22.16 -23.33
CA ALA A 232 -10.68 23.46 -23.85
C ALA A 232 -11.62 23.80 -25.01
N GLU A 233 -12.40 24.86 -24.86
CA GLU A 233 -13.17 25.43 -25.95
C GLU A 233 -12.19 25.84 -27.06
N PRO A 234 -12.41 25.43 -28.32
CA PRO A 234 -11.56 25.87 -29.41
C PRO A 234 -11.78 27.37 -29.62
N GLN A 235 -10.77 28.16 -29.25
CA GLN A 235 -10.72 29.59 -29.48
C GLN A 235 -10.62 29.82 -30.99
N TYR A 236 -11.76 30.10 -31.63
CA TYR A 236 -11.81 30.48 -33.04
C TYR A 236 -11.09 31.82 -33.22
N VAL A 237 -9.89 31.78 -33.78
CA VAL A 237 -9.20 32.97 -34.29
C VAL A 237 -9.87 33.33 -35.61
N VAL A 238 -10.71 34.36 -35.60
CA VAL A 238 -11.28 34.95 -36.81
C VAL A 238 -10.13 35.65 -37.57
N GLN A 239 -9.60 34.99 -38.60
CA GLN A 239 -8.72 35.66 -39.56
C GLN A 239 -9.55 36.59 -40.44
N LYS A 240 -9.33 37.91 -40.28
CA LYS A 240 -9.93 38.96 -41.09
C LYS A 240 -9.26 38.98 -42.47
N GLY A 241 -9.90 38.37 -43.47
CA GLY A 241 -9.50 38.49 -44.88
C GLY A 241 -9.84 39.88 -45.45
N PRO A 242 -9.09 40.39 -46.44
CA PRO A 242 -9.20 41.76 -46.94
C PRO A 242 -10.51 42.00 -47.73
N PRO A 243 -11.00 43.25 -47.80
CA PRO A 243 -12.33 43.56 -48.31
C PRO A 243 -12.39 43.40 -49.83
N ARG A 244 -13.45 42.75 -50.32
CA ARG A 244 -13.77 42.67 -51.75
C ARG A 244 -14.81 43.75 -52.09
N PRO A 245 -14.60 44.53 -53.15
CA PRO A 245 -15.50 45.63 -53.51
C PRO A 245 -16.82 45.13 -54.13
N GLU A 246 -17.89 45.84 -53.80
CA GLU A 246 -19.26 45.63 -54.28
C GLU A 246 -19.39 45.84 -55.80
N PRO A 247 -20.35 45.13 -56.42
CA PRO A 247 -21.14 45.76 -57.47
C PRO A 247 -22.64 45.63 -57.20
N ALA A 248 -23.33 46.76 -57.34
CA ALA A 248 -24.78 46.88 -57.26
C ALA A 248 -25.44 46.54 -58.61
N ALA A 249 -26.63 45.93 -58.50
CA ALA A 249 -27.90 46.29 -59.16
C ALA A 249 -28.62 45.17 -59.94
N GLU A 250 -29.90 45.03 -59.55
CA GLU A 250 -31.10 44.70 -60.32
C GLU A 250 -31.45 43.25 -60.70
N GLU A 251 -32.19 42.63 -59.78
CA GLU A 251 -33.59 42.16 -59.88
C GLU A 251 -34.20 41.59 -61.19
N LYS A 252 -34.97 40.51 -60.94
CA LYS A 252 -36.09 39.89 -61.68
C LYS A 252 -35.77 38.92 -62.83
N ARG A 253 -36.05 37.63 -62.57
CA ARG A 253 -37.28 36.98 -63.05
C ARG A 253 -37.40 35.55 -62.52
N GLY A 254 -38.60 35.20 -62.08
CA GLY A 254 -38.94 33.85 -61.61
C GLY A 254 -39.50 32.94 -62.70
N LEU A 255 -40.17 31.90 -62.19
CA LEU A 255 -41.01 30.88 -62.82
C LEU A 255 -40.32 29.58 -63.30
N LEU A 256 -40.68 28.53 -62.57
CA LEU A 256 -41.24 27.25 -63.04
C LEU A 256 -40.36 26.31 -63.89
N GLY A 257 -40.53 25.02 -63.58
CA GLY A 257 -40.33 23.92 -64.54
C GLY A 257 -39.17 23.01 -64.14
N SER A 258 -39.33 22.00 -63.29
CA SER A 258 -40.08 20.75 -63.51
C SER A 258 -39.35 19.73 -64.40
N LEU A 259 -39.09 18.59 -63.76
CA LEU A 259 -39.11 17.21 -64.28
C LEU A 259 -37.97 16.66 -65.16
N ARG A 260 -37.41 15.54 -64.63
CA ARG A 260 -37.08 14.26 -65.32
C ARG A 260 -35.92 14.35 -66.32
N SER A 261 -35.09 13.35 -66.58
CA SER A 261 -35.05 11.91 -66.25
C SER A 261 -33.75 11.35 -66.85
N PHE A 262 -33.18 10.35 -66.20
CA PHE A 262 -32.60 9.11 -66.77
C PHE A 262 -31.61 9.13 -67.97
N ILE A 263 -30.47 8.46 -67.72
CA ILE A 263 -29.85 7.35 -68.52
C ILE A 263 -28.80 7.69 -69.61
N LYS A 264 -27.54 7.34 -69.24
CA LYS A 264 -26.52 6.46 -69.88
C LYS A 264 -26.08 6.61 -71.36
N LYS A 265 -24.76 6.35 -71.49
CA LYS A 265 -23.96 5.80 -72.62
C LYS A 265 -23.66 6.77 -73.76
N ASP A 266 -22.48 6.78 -74.38
CA ASP A 266 -21.26 5.93 -74.35
C ASP A 266 -20.02 6.85 -74.32
#